data_AF-A0A955DWH8-F1
#
_entry.id   AF-A0A955DWH8-F1
#
_cell.length_a   1.000
_cell.length_b   1.000
_cell.length_c   1.000
_cell.angle_alpha   90.00
_cell.angle_beta   90.00
_cell.angle_gamma   90.00
#
_symmetry.space_group_name_H-M   'P 1'
#
loop_
_entity.id
_entity.type
_entity.pdbx_description
1 polymer ?
#
loop_
_entity_poly.entity_id
_entity_poly.type
_entity_poly.pdbx_seq_one_letter_code
_entity_poly.pdbx_strand_id
1 'polypeptide(L)' 'MSRNRMPLMLSIDAESKPLFRADTDQGGDWYVWRRVSANGWATYQRCDTREDACRAAASLNGHAQAS' A
#
# COMPACT_ATOMS: atom_id res chain seq x y z
N MET A 1 32.35 17.75 -28.20
CA MET A 1 31.11 16.97 -28.30
C MET A 1 31.34 15.61 -27.67
N SER A 2 30.71 15.33 -26.52
CA SER A 2 30.25 14.00 -26.13
C SER A 2 29.39 14.17 -24.90
N ARG A 3 28.11 13.82 -25.07
CA ARG A 3 27.01 14.13 -24.16
C ARG A 3 27.09 13.22 -22.93
N ASN A 4 27.02 13.82 -21.74
CA ASN A 4 26.64 13.15 -20.51
C ASN A 4 25.41 12.26 -20.78
N ARG A 5 25.55 10.96 -20.59
CA ARG A 5 24.44 10.02 -20.55
C ARG A 5 24.54 9.22 -19.27
N MET A 6 24.31 9.91 -18.15
CA MET A 6 24.06 9.24 -16.89
C MET A 6 22.73 8.50 -17.06
N PRO A 7 22.68 7.17 -16.86
CA PRO A 7 21.41 6.46 -16.89
C PRO A 7 20.51 7.09 -15.82
N LEU A 8 19.28 7.39 -16.20
CA LEU A 8 18.20 7.70 -15.27
C LEU A 8 18.12 6.50 -14.32
N MET A 9 18.80 6.62 -13.19
CA MET A 9 18.58 5.80 -12.03
C MET A 9 17.13 6.12 -11.68
N LEU A 10 16.22 5.32 -12.22
CA LEU A 10 14.92 5.09 -11.65
C LEU A 10 15.25 4.71 -10.21
N SER A 11 15.25 5.70 -9.34
CA SER A 11 14.97 5.54 -7.93
C SER A 11 13.62 4.86 -7.91
N ILE A 12 13.63 3.54 -8.13
CA ILE A 12 12.64 2.63 -7.60
C ILE A 12 12.81 2.91 -6.14
N ASP A 13 12.05 3.89 -5.68
CA ASP A 13 11.90 4.18 -4.28
C ASP A 13 11.71 2.80 -3.67
N ALA A 14 12.63 2.41 -2.80
CA ALA A 14 12.43 1.28 -1.92
C ALA A 14 11.35 1.71 -0.91
N GLU A 15 10.22 2.17 -1.45
CA GLU A 15 9.03 2.64 -0.80
C GLU A 15 8.57 1.36 -0.16
N SER A 16 8.80 1.29 1.14
CA SER A 16 8.48 0.15 1.96
C SER A 16 7.04 -0.22 1.66
N LYS A 17 6.86 -1.25 0.82
CA LYS A 17 5.55 -1.52 0.22
C LYS A 17 4.56 -1.68 1.36
N PRO A 18 3.47 -0.91 1.38
CA PRO A 18 2.56 -0.89 2.51
C PRO A 18 2.06 -2.31 2.80
N LEU A 19 2.04 -2.66 4.08
CA LEU A 19 1.53 -3.94 4.57
C LEU A 19 0.00 -3.95 4.58
N PHE A 20 -0.62 -2.78 4.61
CA PHE A 20 -2.07 -2.61 4.58
C PHE A 20 -2.46 -1.62 3.48
N ARG A 21 -3.57 -1.89 2.77
CA ARG A 21 -4.15 -0.95 1.80
C ARG A 21 -5.66 -0.86 1.99
N ALA A 22 -6.24 0.27 1.64
CA ALA A 22 -7.69 0.43 1.56
C ALA A 22 -8.13 0.22 0.12
N ASP A 23 -9.03 -0.73 -0.12
CA ASP A 23 -9.52 -1.07 -1.46
C ASP A 23 -10.93 -1.69 -1.37
N THR A 24 -11.73 -1.55 -2.42
CA THR A 24 -13.08 -2.11 -2.45
C THR A 24 -13.09 -3.56 -2.94
N ASP A 25 -13.99 -4.37 -2.40
CA ASP A 25 -14.28 -5.70 -2.97
C ASP A 25 -15.16 -5.59 -4.23
N GLN A 26 -15.45 -6.73 -4.90
CA GLN A 26 -16.34 -6.79 -6.07
C GLN A 26 -17.75 -6.26 -5.79
N GLY A 27 -18.19 -6.27 -4.53
CA GLY A 27 -19.46 -5.68 -4.09
C GLY A 27 -19.47 -4.16 -3.94
N GLY A 28 -18.33 -3.49 -4.07
CA GLY A 28 -18.20 -2.03 -3.83
C GLY A 28 -18.09 -1.65 -2.36
N ASP A 29 -18.02 -2.63 -1.47
CA ASP A 29 -17.77 -2.45 -0.04
C ASP A 29 -16.30 -2.12 0.21
N TRP A 30 -16.02 -1.19 1.12
CA TRP A 30 -14.66 -0.81 1.47
C TRP A 30 -14.03 -1.80 2.45
N TYR A 31 -12.80 -2.21 2.16
CA TYR A 31 -12.03 -3.08 3.03
C TYR A 31 -10.61 -2.56 3.23
N VAL A 32 -10.08 -2.82 4.42
CA VAL A 32 -8.66 -2.86 4.65
C VAL A 32 -8.16 -4.24 4.24
N TRP A 33 -7.19 -4.27 3.35
CA TRP A 33 -6.51 -5.46 2.89
C TRP A 33 -5.13 -5.53 3.50
N ARG A 34 -4.78 -6.68 4.07
CA ARG A 34 -3.44 -6.98 4.55
C ARG A 34 -2.67 -7.72 3.47
N ARG A 35 -1.42 -7.33 3.27
CA ARG A 35 -0.48 -8.02 2.40
C ARG A 35 -0.02 -9.31 3.07
N VAL A 36 -0.29 -10.43 2.41
CA VAL A 36 0.07 -11.78 2.89
C VAL A 36 1.23 -12.39 2.08
N SER A 37 1.55 -11.81 0.93
CA SER A 37 2.65 -12.25 0.06
C SER A 37 3.11 -11.11 -0.84
N ALA A 38 4.14 -11.34 -1.66
CA ALA A 38 4.68 -10.32 -2.58
C ALA A 38 3.59 -9.63 -3.42
N ASN A 39 2.62 -10.41 -3.92
CA ASN A 39 1.46 -9.95 -4.71
C ASN A 39 0.10 -10.34 -4.08
N GLY A 40 0.12 -10.97 -2.91
CA GLY A 40 -1.09 -11.51 -2.27
C GLY A 40 -1.66 -10.54 -1.25
N TRP A 41 -2.97 -10.34 -1.31
CA TRP A 41 -3.74 -9.52 -0.37
C TRP A 41 -4.90 -10.35 0.20
N ALA A 42 -5.15 -10.18 1.49
CA ALA A 42 -6.27 -10.80 2.18
C ALA A 42 -7.11 -9.72 2.86
N THR A 43 -8.42 -9.91 2.91
CA THR A 43 -9.34 -9.04 3.66
C THR A 43 -8.97 -9.07 5.14
N TYR A 44 -8.74 -7.89 5.72
CA TYR A 44 -8.42 -7.74 7.14
C TYR A 44 -9.63 -7.21 7.91
N GLN A 45 -10.25 -6.13 7.44
CA GLN A 45 -11.38 -5.49 8.09
C GLN A 45 -12.30 -4.83 7.06
N ARG A 46 -13.62 -4.95 7.24
CA ARG A 46 -14.61 -4.18 6.47
C ARG A 46 -14.78 -2.79 7.09
N CYS A 47 -14.93 -1.79 6.24
CA CYS A 47 -15.22 -0.41 6.62
C CYS A 47 -16.45 0.08 5.84
N ASP A 48 -17.25 0.94 6.47
CA ASP A 48 -18.43 1.52 5.83
C ASP A 48 -18.08 2.63 4.82
N THR A 49 -16.93 3.29 5.01
CA THR A 49 -16.51 4.41 4.17
C THR A 49 -15.06 4.30 3.71
N ARG A 50 -14.76 4.97 2.59
CA ARG A 50 -13.39 5.10 2.08
C ARG A 50 -12.46 5.75 3.10
N GLU A 51 -12.90 6.83 3.74
CA GLU A 51 -12.07 7.54 4.72
C GLU A 51 -11.69 6.65 5.90
N ASP A 52 -12.62 5.82 6.38
CA ASP A 52 -12.37 4.91 7.50
C ASP A 52 -11.35 3.83 7.10
N ALA A 53 -11.55 3.18 5.94
CA ALA A 53 -10.62 2.20 5.40
C ALA A 53 -9.20 2.78 5.21
N CYS A 54 -9.11 4.00 4.65
CA CYS A 54 -7.84 4.66 4.40
C CYS A 54 -7.13 5.03 5.71
N ARG A 55 -7.87 5.56 6.70
CA ARG A 55 -7.34 5.90 8.02
C ARG A 55 -6.86 4.65 8.76
N ALA A 56 -7.64 3.57 8.73
CA ALA A 56 -7.28 2.30 9.34
C ALA A 56 -6.02 1.71 8.69
N ALA A 57 -5.96 1.67 7.36
CA ALA A 57 -4.77 1.18 6.63
C ALA A 57 -3.52 2.02 6.95
N ALA A 58 -3.62 3.35 6.99
CA ALA A 58 -2.51 4.24 7.34
C ALA A 58 -2.04 4.01 8.80
N SER A 59 -2.97 3.92 9.75
CA SER A 59 -2.66 3.66 11.15
C SER A 59 -1.97 2.29 11.36
N LEU A 60 -2.45 1.26 10.67
CA LEU A 60 -1.87 -0.09 10.71
C LEU A 60 -0.47 -0.13 10.08
N ASN A 61 -0.26 0.56 8.96
CA ASN A 61 1.08 0.70 8.39
C ASN A 61 2.03 1.42 9.36
N GLY A 62 1.58 2.49 10.04
CA GLY A 62 2.37 3.19 11.05
C GLY A 62 2.78 2.30 12.23
N HIS A 63 1.89 1.43 12.70
CA HIS A 63 2.21 0.46 13.76
C HIS A 63 3.15 -0.65 13.27
N ALA A 64 2.92 -1.16 12.06
CA ALA A 64 3.70 -2.29 11.54
C ALA A 64 5.13 -1.90 11.15
N GLN A 65 5.42 -0.62 10.89
CA GLN A 65 6.79 -0.12 10.69
C GLN A 65 7.53 0.16 12.00
N ALA A 66 6.84 0.17 13.14
CA ALA A 66 7.43 0.43 14.45
C ALA A 66 7.82 -0.85 15.23
N SER A 67 7.62 -2.05 14.65
CA SER A 67 7.92 -3.35 15.28
C SER A 67 9.06 -4.08 14.59
#